data_AF-A0A817S6K0-F1
#
_entry.id   AF-A0A817S6K0-F1
#
_cell.length_a   1.000
_cell.length_b   1.000
_cell.length_c   1.000
_cell.angle_alpha   90.00
_cell.angle_beta   90.00
_cell.angle_gamma   90.00
#
_symmetry.space_group_name_H-M   'P 1'
#
loop_
_entity.id
_entity.type
_entity.pdbx_description
1 polymer ?
#
loop_
_entity_poly.entity_id
_entity_poly.type
_entity_poly.pdbx_seq_one_letter_code
_entity_poly.pdbx_strand_id
1 'polypeptide(L)'
;MYKTYDEILSQIIQDQKDRKNSEDSTSITLIPTESQSLQSRNAHFLWFLLYIEVLIRIQHSQDAKKEFVEMCKKLYADKPNDLACIELFEREYTSSKAIWWYSLDCFLYRLLNRALRNRDFDLLFALRFFITDLTLAIEHQYEQYLRVSTERDTVKVFRGQCVSSNELQLMLDNVNEFISMNSFFSTSRERRVAMSFLQNRSVDGKDRCVLFEITIDSRLPIKPFADIKEYSEFATEDEVLITLGALYRIDKIIEHPEDGHHVVQLCLASDNDYRLKEIYDYLKQKIRNEYTLDSLGKILHEMGEYQHALKYYDRMIHETQIMLANCHMGIGRAMYGITSYDNALKHYEACLTIRKNQLDESHADVGISYSRVGAALCRQGEMRRSLENLNRATKIQEQILPPNSLDLAETYNTLGLAYFTLNNLQQAANYFQKTLDIRIQVLPQDHPDIGFAYNNLSRVLENDEHYEQALTYAKKALAISLKILPPNHPDVERIKDNIRRMMKIANVQNLTPTSKDDSEYVLLASLGMN
;
A
#
# COMPACT_ATOMS: atom_id res chain seq x y z
N MET A 1 13.39 29.20 1.07
CA MET A 1 12.14 29.33 1.83
C MET A 1 11.19 28.29 1.27
N TYR A 2 10.83 27.26 2.05
CA TYR A 2 9.83 26.30 1.60
C TYR A 2 8.47 27.01 1.56
N LYS A 3 7.75 26.91 0.45
CA LYS A 3 6.42 27.50 0.32
C LYS A 3 5.48 26.86 1.35
N THR A 4 4.61 27.64 1.97
CA THR A 4 3.58 27.11 2.88
C THR A 4 2.51 26.33 2.11
N TYR A 5 1.70 25.51 2.81
CA TYR A 5 0.57 24.77 2.21
C TYR A 5 -0.33 25.71 1.39
N ASP A 6 -0.72 26.84 2.00
CA ASP A 6 -1.62 27.81 1.38
C ASP A 6 -1.00 28.49 0.17
N GLU A 7 0.32 28.73 0.18
CA GLU A 7 1.05 29.32 -0.95
C GLU A 7 1.11 28.36 -2.15
N ILE A 8 1.35 27.07 -1.93
CA ILE A 8 1.39 26.08 -3.00
C ILE A 8 -0.01 25.94 -3.61
N LEU A 9 -1.04 25.78 -2.78
CA LEU A 9 -2.41 25.61 -3.24
C LEU A 9 -2.91 26.85 -3.99
N SER A 10 -2.67 28.05 -3.46
CA SER A 10 -3.05 29.31 -4.12
C SER A 10 -2.37 29.45 -5.48
N GLN A 11 -1.11 29.02 -5.62
CA GLN A 11 -0.41 29.03 -6.89
C GLN A 11 -1.05 28.07 -7.90
N ILE A 12 -1.38 26.83 -7.50
CA ILE A 12 -2.04 25.86 -8.40
C ILE A 12 -3.37 26.42 -8.90
N ILE A 13 -4.18 26.97 -7.99
CA ILE A 13 -5.49 27.54 -8.34
C ILE A 13 -5.33 28.73 -9.29
N GLN A 14 -4.32 29.57 -9.06
CA GLN A 14 -4.05 30.71 -9.93
C GLN A 14 -3.55 30.26 -11.31
N ASP A 15 -2.61 29.31 -11.37
CA ASP A 15 -2.12 28.75 -12.62
C ASP A 15 -3.24 28.11 -13.45
N GLN A 16 -4.16 27.39 -12.79
CA GLN A 16 -5.33 26.78 -13.43
C GLN A 16 -6.31 27.82 -13.97
N LYS A 17 -6.52 28.96 -13.27
CA LYS A 17 -7.32 30.10 -13.75
C LYS A 17 -6.66 30.84 -14.92
N ASP A 18 -5.33 30.98 -14.88
CA ASP A 18 -4.55 31.73 -15.86
C ASP A 18 -4.24 30.93 -17.14
N ARG A 19 -4.40 29.60 -17.10
CA ARG A 19 -4.21 28.76 -18.28
C ARG A 19 -5.26 29.08 -19.35
N LYS A 20 -4.77 29.55 -20.50
CA LYS A 20 -5.43 29.34 -21.78
C LYS A 20 -5.26 27.88 -22.21
N ASN A 21 -5.94 26.97 -21.51
CA ASN A 21 -6.45 25.69 -22.02
C ASN A 21 -5.69 25.08 -23.22
N SER A 22 -4.39 24.81 -23.04
CA SER A 22 -3.54 24.13 -24.01
C SER A 22 -3.15 22.78 -23.43
N GLU A 23 -3.25 21.73 -24.24
CA GLU A 23 -3.05 20.32 -23.91
C GLU A 23 -4.31 19.60 -23.40
N ASP A 24 -5.30 19.40 -24.27
CA ASP A 24 -6.18 18.23 -24.13
C ASP A 24 -6.81 17.90 -25.47
N SER A 25 -6.10 17.11 -26.29
CA SER A 25 -6.71 16.29 -27.34
C SER A 25 -7.07 14.94 -26.72
N THR A 26 -8.35 14.69 -26.46
CA THR A 26 -8.81 13.38 -26.02
C THR A 26 -8.70 12.46 -27.22
N SER A 27 -7.88 11.42 -27.15
CA SER A 27 -7.81 10.43 -28.21
C SER A 27 -9.13 9.66 -28.26
N ILE A 28 -9.85 9.75 -29.37
CA ILE A 28 -11.12 9.04 -29.58
C ILE A 28 -10.84 7.68 -30.20
N THR A 29 -11.42 6.62 -29.62
CA THR A 29 -11.33 5.27 -30.18
C THR A 29 -12.70 4.81 -30.68
N LEU A 30 -12.79 4.43 -31.95
CA LEU A 30 -13.99 3.86 -32.56
C LEU A 30 -14.12 2.36 -32.29
N ILE A 31 -15.35 1.89 -32.10
CA ILE A 31 -15.71 0.50 -31.88
C ILE A 31 -16.88 0.15 -32.83
N PRO A 32 -16.59 -0.36 -34.05
CA PRO A 32 -17.62 -0.72 -35.02
C PRO A 32 -18.32 -2.02 -34.62
N THR A 33 -19.63 -2.10 -34.86
CA THR A 33 -20.46 -3.23 -34.44
C THR A 33 -20.52 -4.35 -35.49
N GLU A 34 -20.28 -4.07 -36.77
CA GLU A 34 -20.42 -5.06 -37.85
C GLU A 34 -19.13 -5.83 -38.21
N SER A 35 -17.95 -5.45 -37.70
CA SER A 35 -16.66 -6.02 -38.11
C SER A 35 -15.76 -6.45 -36.93
N GLN A 36 -16.31 -7.18 -35.97
CA GLN A 36 -15.54 -7.65 -34.81
C GLN A 36 -15.00 -9.06 -35.05
N SER A 37 -13.98 -9.18 -35.91
CA SER A 37 -13.09 -10.35 -35.79
C SER A 37 -12.20 -10.15 -34.56
N LEU A 38 -11.99 -11.22 -33.78
CA LEU A 38 -11.09 -11.25 -32.61
C LEU A 38 -9.63 -10.84 -32.92
N GLN A 39 -9.28 -10.70 -34.19
CA GLN A 39 -7.96 -10.34 -34.70
C GLN A 39 -7.90 -8.89 -35.24
N SER A 40 -9.02 -8.15 -35.21
CA SER A 40 -9.08 -6.76 -35.66
C SER A 40 -8.47 -5.79 -34.63
N ARG A 41 -8.06 -4.59 -35.07
CA ARG A 41 -7.58 -3.49 -34.19
C ARG A 41 -8.52 -3.16 -33.03
N ASN A 42 -9.80 -3.53 -33.11
CA ASN A 42 -10.82 -3.29 -32.10
C ASN A 42 -10.72 -4.23 -30.89
N ALA A 43 -10.18 -5.45 -31.08
CA ALA A 43 -9.88 -6.35 -29.96
C ALA A 43 -8.90 -5.71 -28.98
N HIS A 44 -7.91 -4.98 -29.49
CA HIS A 44 -6.89 -4.31 -28.66
C HIS A 44 -7.49 -3.22 -27.75
N PHE A 45 -8.55 -2.52 -28.19
CA PHE A 45 -9.24 -1.55 -27.33
C PHE A 45 -10.07 -2.24 -26.23
N LEU A 46 -10.81 -3.30 -26.56
CA LEU A 46 -11.56 -4.05 -25.55
C LEU A 46 -10.63 -4.73 -24.54
N TRP A 47 -9.47 -5.20 -24.99
CA TRP A 47 -8.38 -5.64 -24.11
C TRP A 47 -7.88 -4.51 -23.21
N PHE A 48 -7.71 -3.29 -23.73
CA PHE A 48 -7.32 -2.14 -22.91
C PHE A 48 -8.40 -1.77 -21.87
N LEU A 49 -9.70 -1.83 -22.23
CA LEU A 49 -10.78 -1.65 -21.26
C LEU A 49 -10.73 -2.69 -20.15
N LEU A 50 -10.51 -3.95 -20.52
CA LEU A 50 -10.35 -5.04 -19.55
C LEU A 50 -9.09 -4.84 -18.69
N TYR A 51 -8.00 -4.32 -19.26
CA TYR A 51 -6.79 -3.95 -18.52
C TYR A 51 -7.09 -2.89 -17.46
N ILE A 52 -7.82 -1.82 -17.82
CA ILE A 52 -8.26 -0.79 -16.86
C ILE A 52 -9.18 -1.40 -15.79
N GLU A 53 -10.10 -2.28 -16.17
CA GLU A 53 -10.98 -2.97 -15.22
C GLU A 53 -10.20 -3.80 -14.20
N VAL A 54 -9.17 -4.53 -14.64
CA VAL A 54 -8.26 -5.28 -13.77
C VAL A 54 -7.44 -4.33 -12.92
N LEU A 55 -6.92 -3.22 -13.46
CA LEU A 55 -6.18 -2.23 -12.67
C LEU A 55 -7.00 -1.60 -11.54
N ILE A 56 -8.30 -1.38 -11.74
CA ILE A 56 -9.20 -0.84 -10.72
C ILE A 56 -9.44 -1.86 -9.59
N ARG A 57 -9.34 -3.16 -9.88
CA ARG A 57 -9.73 -4.24 -8.94
C ARG A 57 -8.55 -5.02 -8.37
N ILE A 58 -7.36 -4.88 -8.95
CA ILE A 58 -6.16 -5.57 -8.49
C ILE A 58 -5.79 -5.09 -7.10
N GLN A 59 -5.50 -6.02 -6.19
CA GLN A 59 -4.99 -5.66 -4.88
C GLN A 59 -3.59 -5.06 -5.02
N HIS A 60 -3.36 -3.95 -4.33
CA HIS A 60 -2.07 -3.27 -4.28
C HIS A 60 -1.53 -3.18 -2.85
N SER A 61 -0.21 -3.17 -2.71
CA SER A 61 0.47 -2.98 -1.43
C SER A 61 0.21 -1.59 -0.84
N GLN A 62 0.40 -1.45 0.47
CA GLN A 62 0.36 -0.14 1.15
C GLN A 62 1.44 0.82 0.62
N ASP A 63 2.50 0.27 0.01
CA ASP A 63 3.61 1.05 -0.56
C ASP A 63 3.33 1.60 -1.96
N ALA A 64 2.20 1.27 -2.60
CA ALA A 64 1.89 1.71 -3.96
C ALA A 64 1.94 3.25 -4.11
N LYS A 65 1.43 3.99 -3.11
CA LYS A 65 1.53 5.47 -3.07
C LYS A 65 2.99 5.92 -3.04
N LYS A 66 3.82 5.25 -2.23
CA LYS A 66 5.23 5.60 -2.05
C LYS A 66 6.02 5.34 -3.33
N GLU A 67 5.83 4.16 -3.95
CA GLU A 67 6.40 3.83 -5.27
C GLU A 67 6.07 4.91 -6.31
N PHE A 68 4.80 5.33 -6.36
CA PHE A 68 4.33 6.38 -7.26
C PHE A 68 4.98 7.75 -6.98
N VAL A 69 5.00 8.19 -5.72
CA VAL A 69 5.60 9.46 -5.32
C VAL A 69 7.10 9.50 -5.66
N GLU A 70 7.85 8.44 -5.38
CA GLU A 70 9.27 8.36 -5.72
C GLU A 70 9.52 8.44 -7.22
N MET A 71 8.67 7.78 -8.02
CA MET A 71 8.70 7.89 -9.47
C MET A 71 8.40 9.33 -9.93
N CYS A 72 7.39 9.99 -9.36
CA CYS A 72 7.07 11.38 -9.67
C CYS A 72 8.20 12.34 -9.30
N LYS A 73 8.84 12.18 -8.14
CA LYS A 73 9.99 13.00 -7.73
C LYS A 73 11.14 12.90 -8.73
N LYS A 74 11.37 11.71 -9.32
CA LYS A 74 12.37 11.52 -10.38
C LYS A 74 11.95 12.17 -11.71
N LEU A 75 10.68 12.01 -12.09
CA LEU A 75 10.12 12.55 -13.35
C LEU A 75 10.08 14.09 -13.38
N TYR A 76 9.93 14.73 -12.23
CA TYR A 76 9.78 16.19 -12.07
C TYR A 76 10.95 16.84 -11.32
N ALA A 77 12.12 16.19 -11.30
CA ALA A 77 13.29 16.65 -10.55
C ALA A 77 13.77 18.07 -10.92
N ASP A 78 13.52 18.49 -12.16
CA ASP A 78 13.85 19.79 -12.74
C ASP A 78 12.71 20.83 -12.64
N LYS A 79 11.55 20.45 -12.05
CA LYS A 79 10.35 21.29 -11.98
C LYS A 79 9.96 21.58 -10.53
N PRO A 80 10.43 22.69 -9.93
CA PRO A 80 10.28 22.95 -8.50
C PRO A 80 8.83 23.13 -8.04
N ASN A 81 7.96 23.69 -8.89
CA ASN A 81 6.54 23.83 -8.57
C ASN A 81 5.83 22.47 -8.51
N ASP A 82 6.09 21.58 -9.47
CA ASP A 82 5.53 20.23 -9.48
C ASP A 82 6.06 19.41 -8.29
N LEU A 83 7.35 19.55 -7.96
CA LEU A 83 7.95 18.87 -6.82
C LEU A 83 7.27 19.27 -5.49
N ALA A 84 7.01 20.56 -5.30
CA ALA A 84 6.26 21.05 -4.14
C ALA A 84 4.84 20.47 -4.07
N CYS A 85 4.16 20.33 -5.22
CA CYS A 85 2.85 19.68 -5.29
C CYS A 85 2.91 18.18 -4.97
N ILE A 86 3.98 17.49 -5.39
CA ILE A 86 4.20 16.06 -5.12
C ILE A 86 4.44 15.83 -3.62
N GLU A 87 5.26 16.67 -2.98
CA GLU A 87 5.49 16.63 -1.53
C GLU A 87 4.19 16.90 -0.75
N LEU A 88 3.38 17.83 -1.24
CA LEU A 88 2.07 18.11 -0.68
C LEU A 88 1.13 16.91 -0.81
N PHE A 89 1.08 16.29 -2.00
CA PHE A 89 0.30 15.08 -2.25
C PHE A 89 0.75 13.92 -1.34
N GLU A 90 2.05 13.69 -1.19
CA GLU A 90 2.60 12.64 -0.34
C GLU A 90 2.08 12.73 1.11
N ARG A 91 2.00 13.96 1.64
CA ARG A 91 1.58 14.25 3.01
C ARG A 91 0.07 14.26 3.21
N GLU A 92 -0.68 14.86 2.30
CA GLU A 92 -2.11 15.19 2.50
C GLU A 92 -3.09 14.25 1.78
N TYR A 93 -2.60 13.43 0.83
CA TYR A 93 -3.47 12.55 0.06
C TYR A 93 -4.12 11.48 0.94
N THR A 94 -5.43 11.36 0.78
CA THR A 94 -6.30 10.32 1.34
C THR A 94 -7.26 9.86 0.26
N SER A 95 -7.72 8.61 0.28
CA SER A 95 -8.64 8.06 -0.72
C SER A 95 -9.93 8.87 -0.85
N SER A 96 -10.44 9.41 0.27
CA SER A 96 -11.62 10.30 0.28
C SER A 96 -11.43 11.61 -0.47
N LYS A 97 -10.19 12.04 -0.73
CA LYS A 97 -9.87 13.26 -1.47
C LYS A 97 -9.51 12.98 -2.94
N ALA A 98 -9.77 11.78 -3.47
CA ALA A 98 -9.38 11.42 -4.83
C ALA A 98 -9.99 12.34 -5.90
N ILE A 99 -11.30 12.64 -5.82
CA ILE A 99 -11.97 13.58 -6.73
C ILE A 99 -11.37 14.98 -6.64
N TRP A 100 -11.16 15.48 -5.41
CA TRP A 100 -10.56 16.79 -5.17
C TRP A 100 -9.18 16.90 -5.84
N TRP A 101 -8.30 15.93 -5.59
CA TRP A 101 -6.96 15.88 -6.20
C TRP A 101 -6.99 15.73 -7.72
N TYR A 102 -7.97 15.01 -8.26
CA TYR A 102 -8.15 14.90 -9.71
C TYR A 102 -8.61 16.22 -10.33
N SER A 103 -9.49 16.97 -9.65
CA SER A 103 -10.03 18.25 -10.13
C SER A 103 -8.99 19.38 -10.17
N LEU A 104 -7.89 19.23 -9.42
CA LEU A 104 -6.76 20.14 -9.49
C LEU A 104 -5.93 19.84 -10.74
N ASP A 105 -5.73 20.85 -11.58
CA ASP A 105 -4.83 20.81 -12.76
C ASP A 105 -3.35 20.88 -12.33
N CYS A 106 -2.98 19.94 -11.46
CA CYS A 106 -1.64 19.73 -10.96
C CYS A 106 -0.93 18.64 -11.77
N PHE A 107 0.19 18.11 -11.25
CA PHE A 107 0.90 17.01 -11.89
C PHE A 107 0.01 15.77 -12.07
N LEU A 108 -0.91 15.48 -11.13
CA LEU A 108 -1.67 14.24 -11.08
C LEU A 108 -2.68 14.11 -12.23
N TYR A 109 -3.51 15.14 -12.44
CA TYR A 109 -4.45 15.22 -13.57
C TYR A 109 -3.73 15.04 -14.91
N ARG A 110 -2.66 15.81 -15.13
CA ARG A 110 -1.88 15.76 -16.38
C ARG A 110 -1.24 14.40 -16.60
N LEU A 111 -0.66 13.82 -15.55
CA LEU A 111 0.06 12.56 -15.60
C LEU A 111 -0.89 11.40 -15.92
N LEU A 112 -2.04 11.32 -15.25
CA LEU A 112 -3.05 10.29 -15.47
C LEU A 112 -3.66 10.37 -16.87
N ASN A 113 -4.10 11.55 -17.31
CA ASN A 113 -4.70 11.71 -18.63
C ASN A 113 -3.68 11.49 -19.77
N ARG A 114 -2.41 11.84 -19.56
CA ARG A 114 -1.33 11.48 -20.49
C ARG A 114 -1.10 9.96 -20.54
N ALA A 115 -1.09 9.29 -19.38
CA ALA A 115 -0.88 7.85 -19.29
C ALA A 115 -1.98 7.07 -20.03
N LEU A 116 -3.24 7.47 -19.83
CA LEU A 116 -4.39 6.85 -20.50
C LEU A 116 -4.35 7.05 -22.02
N ARG A 117 -4.02 8.26 -22.47
CA ARG A 117 -3.93 8.61 -23.90
C ARG A 117 -2.82 7.83 -24.62
N ASN A 118 -1.68 7.71 -23.97
CA ASN A 118 -0.51 7.05 -24.54
C ASN A 118 -0.44 5.54 -24.24
N ARG A 119 -1.39 5.02 -23.46
CA ARG A 119 -1.37 3.64 -22.92
C ARG A 119 -0.04 3.31 -22.23
N ASP A 120 0.42 4.25 -21.41
CA ASP A 120 1.64 4.08 -20.62
C ASP A 120 1.36 3.12 -19.46
N PHE A 121 1.56 1.81 -19.71
CA PHE A 121 1.22 0.74 -18.76
C PHE A 121 2.03 0.83 -17.45
N ASP A 122 3.28 1.29 -17.52
CA ASP A 122 4.11 1.47 -16.32
C ASP A 122 3.51 2.57 -15.43
N LEU A 123 3.13 3.69 -16.03
CA LEU A 123 2.54 4.82 -15.31
C LEU A 123 1.12 4.52 -14.82
N LEU A 124 0.30 3.85 -15.63
CA LEU A 124 -1.05 3.41 -15.25
C LEU A 124 -1.00 2.44 -14.06
N PHE A 125 -0.04 1.50 -14.07
CA PHE A 125 0.15 0.61 -12.94
C PHE A 125 0.64 1.35 -11.70
N ALA A 126 1.55 2.32 -11.83
CA ALA A 126 1.97 3.14 -10.69
C ALA A 126 0.79 3.96 -10.11
N LEU A 127 -0.11 4.44 -10.97
CA LEU A 127 -1.33 5.17 -10.61
C LEU A 127 -2.49 4.28 -10.14
N ARG A 128 -2.35 2.95 -10.12
CA ARG A 128 -3.45 2.01 -9.86
C ARG A 128 -4.24 2.31 -8.58
N PHE A 129 -3.56 2.72 -7.51
CA PHE A 129 -4.23 3.07 -6.24
C PHE A 129 -5.11 4.30 -6.39
N PHE A 130 -4.60 5.35 -7.06
CA PHE A 130 -5.35 6.58 -7.29
C PHE A 130 -6.51 6.36 -8.25
N ILE A 131 -6.31 5.57 -9.32
CA ILE A 131 -7.38 5.19 -10.27
C ILE A 131 -8.49 4.43 -9.54
N THR A 132 -8.13 3.51 -8.65
CA THR A 132 -9.07 2.75 -7.82
C THR A 132 -9.86 3.68 -6.89
N ASP A 133 -9.16 4.50 -6.11
CA ASP A 133 -9.78 5.45 -5.17
C ASP A 133 -10.71 6.45 -5.90
N LEU A 134 -10.29 6.98 -7.05
CA LEU A 134 -11.09 7.89 -7.86
C LEU A 134 -12.35 7.19 -8.43
N THR A 135 -12.21 5.96 -8.93
CA THR A 135 -13.34 5.19 -9.45
C THR A 135 -14.34 4.87 -8.34
N LEU A 136 -13.88 4.42 -7.19
CA LEU A 136 -14.73 4.14 -6.02
C LEU A 136 -15.43 5.39 -5.50
N ALA A 137 -14.75 6.54 -5.52
CA ALA A 137 -15.36 7.82 -5.15
C ALA A 137 -16.49 8.21 -6.13
N ILE A 138 -16.29 8.02 -7.44
CA ILE A 138 -17.32 8.27 -8.46
C ILE A 138 -18.50 7.29 -8.28
N GLU A 139 -18.22 6.00 -8.08
CA GLU A 139 -19.23 4.98 -7.80
C GLU A 139 -20.07 5.32 -6.57
N HIS A 140 -19.42 5.76 -5.48
CA HIS A 140 -20.12 6.19 -4.28
C HIS A 140 -21.08 7.35 -4.56
N GLN A 141 -20.63 8.39 -5.27
CA GLN A 141 -21.51 9.52 -5.62
C GLN A 141 -22.66 9.10 -6.53
N TYR A 142 -22.40 8.20 -7.48
CA TYR A 142 -23.43 7.65 -8.35
C TYR A 142 -24.50 6.88 -7.56
N GLU A 143 -24.09 6.07 -6.58
CA GLU A 143 -25.04 5.38 -5.69
C GLU A 143 -25.90 6.37 -4.88
N GLN A 144 -25.33 7.46 -4.40
CA GLN A 144 -26.09 8.51 -3.70
C GLN A 144 -27.09 9.19 -4.63
N TYR A 145 -26.67 9.53 -5.85
CA TYR A 145 -27.54 10.09 -6.88
C TYR A 145 -28.76 9.18 -7.15
N LEU A 146 -28.54 7.87 -7.31
CA LEU A 146 -29.61 6.89 -7.52
C LEU A 146 -30.59 6.75 -6.34
N ARG A 147 -30.16 7.06 -5.10
CA ARG A 147 -31.03 7.00 -3.91
C ARG A 147 -31.94 8.23 -3.77
N VAL A 148 -31.45 9.40 -4.18
CA VAL A 148 -32.14 10.69 -3.98
C VAL A 148 -33.05 11.04 -5.18
N SER A 149 -32.67 10.63 -6.39
CA SER A 149 -33.44 10.89 -7.62
C SER A 149 -34.75 10.09 -7.62
N THR A 150 -35.86 10.77 -7.33
CA THR A 150 -37.21 10.18 -7.25
C THR A 150 -37.86 9.98 -8.62
N GLU A 151 -37.40 10.71 -9.63
CA GLU A 151 -37.68 10.48 -11.05
C GLU A 151 -36.35 10.17 -11.73
N ARG A 152 -36.22 8.97 -12.34
CA ARG A 152 -35.01 8.57 -13.07
C ARG A 152 -34.90 9.39 -14.35
N ASP A 153 -34.32 10.58 -14.23
CA ASP A 153 -34.22 11.55 -15.30
C ASP A 153 -33.08 11.26 -16.28
N THR A 154 -33.29 11.68 -17.52
CA THR A 154 -32.22 11.86 -18.50
C THR A 154 -31.43 13.13 -18.16
N VAL A 155 -30.13 12.98 -17.89
CA VAL A 155 -29.21 14.09 -17.64
C VAL A 155 -28.51 14.46 -18.95
N LYS A 156 -28.36 15.77 -19.21
CA LYS A 156 -27.54 16.27 -20.32
C LYS A 156 -26.28 16.93 -19.79
N VAL A 157 -25.15 16.56 -20.40
CA VAL A 157 -23.85 17.17 -20.11
C VAL A 157 -23.12 17.52 -21.40
N PHE A 158 -22.21 18.49 -21.32
CA PHE A 158 -21.57 19.12 -22.46
C PHE A 158 -20.05 19.18 -22.26
N ARG A 159 -19.29 18.99 -23.34
CA ARG A 159 -17.83 19.23 -23.36
C ARG A 159 -17.42 19.86 -24.68
N GLY A 160 -16.77 21.02 -24.62
CA GLY A 160 -16.15 21.64 -25.78
C GLY A 160 -14.68 21.26 -25.87
N GLN A 161 -14.26 20.73 -27.02
CA GLN A 161 -12.89 20.29 -27.24
C GLN A 161 -12.47 20.41 -28.70
N CYS A 162 -11.17 20.57 -28.93
CA CYS A 162 -10.58 20.45 -30.26
C CYS A 162 -10.15 19.00 -30.50
N VAL A 163 -10.53 18.46 -31.65
CA VAL A 163 -10.15 17.12 -32.11
C VAL A 163 -9.39 17.22 -33.43
N SER A 164 -8.59 16.21 -33.76
CA SER A 164 -7.94 16.19 -35.07
C SER A 164 -8.96 16.03 -36.19
N SER A 165 -8.61 16.51 -37.39
CA SER A 165 -9.46 16.31 -38.58
C SER A 165 -9.75 14.83 -38.87
N ASN A 166 -8.81 13.93 -38.54
CA ASN A 166 -8.99 12.48 -38.67
C ASN A 166 -10.02 11.93 -37.68
N GLU A 167 -10.00 12.38 -36.42
CA GLU A 167 -10.97 11.95 -35.40
C GLU A 167 -12.38 12.45 -35.74
N LEU A 168 -12.52 13.68 -36.23
CA LEU A 168 -13.82 14.17 -36.69
C LEU A 168 -14.34 13.35 -37.87
N GLN A 169 -13.49 13.07 -38.87
CA GLN A 169 -13.87 12.25 -40.01
C GLN A 169 -14.26 10.83 -39.57
N LEU A 170 -13.50 10.24 -38.64
CA LEU A 170 -13.81 8.93 -38.07
C LEU A 170 -15.21 8.90 -37.43
N MET A 171 -15.59 9.95 -36.69
CA MET A 171 -16.93 10.05 -36.11
C MET A 171 -18.01 10.23 -37.18
N LEU A 172 -17.76 11.05 -38.20
CA LEU A 172 -18.69 11.27 -39.33
C LEU A 172 -18.96 9.98 -40.10
N ASP A 173 -17.94 9.17 -40.32
CA ASP A 173 -18.04 7.92 -41.06
C ASP A 173 -18.76 6.81 -40.26
N ASN A 174 -18.97 6.99 -38.95
CA ASN A 174 -19.42 5.94 -38.03
C ASN A 174 -20.56 6.39 -37.10
N VAL A 175 -21.50 7.17 -37.63
CA VAL A 175 -22.74 7.49 -36.91
C VAL A 175 -23.50 6.18 -36.61
N ASN A 176 -24.06 6.08 -35.39
CA ASN A 176 -24.64 4.89 -34.75
C ASN A 176 -23.66 3.86 -34.18
N GLU A 177 -22.35 4.05 -34.35
CA GLU A 177 -21.34 3.21 -33.71
C GLU A 177 -20.91 3.77 -32.35
N PHE A 178 -20.12 2.98 -31.62
CA PHE A 178 -19.60 3.35 -30.31
C PHE A 178 -18.23 4.01 -30.42
N ILE A 179 -18.01 5.01 -29.58
CA ILE A 179 -16.70 5.60 -29.31
C ILE A 179 -16.38 5.53 -27.81
N SER A 180 -15.09 5.52 -27.52
CA SER A 180 -14.57 5.67 -26.17
C SER A 180 -13.65 6.88 -26.08
N MET A 181 -13.74 7.56 -24.95
CA MET A 181 -12.81 8.61 -24.56
C MET A 181 -11.72 7.96 -23.70
N ASN A 182 -10.45 8.04 -24.11
CA ASN A 182 -9.34 7.46 -23.33
C ASN A 182 -8.92 8.38 -22.17
N SER A 183 -9.89 8.79 -21.34
CA SER A 183 -9.73 9.69 -20.19
C SER A 183 -10.95 9.59 -19.28
N PHE A 184 -10.83 9.99 -18.00
CA PHE A 184 -12.03 10.34 -17.23
C PHE A 184 -12.67 11.56 -17.89
N PHE A 185 -13.95 11.48 -18.24
CA PHE A 185 -14.58 12.50 -19.08
C PHE A 185 -15.21 13.57 -18.20
N SER A 186 -14.46 14.66 -17.98
CA SER A 186 -14.96 15.87 -17.34
C SER A 186 -15.90 16.60 -18.30
N THR A 187 -17.11 16.92 -17.82
CA THR A 187 -18.18 17.55 -18.59
C THR A 187 -18.87 18.59 -17.73
N SER A 188 -19.64 19.49 -18.33
CA SER A 188 -20.45 20.47 -17.60
C SER A 188 -21.93 20.28 -17.90
N ARG A 189 -22.81 20.52 -16.93
CA ARG A 189 -24.26 20.64 -17.21
C ARG A 189 -24.61 21.93 -17.96
N GLU A 190 -23.72 22.90 -17.96
CA GLU A 190 -23.93 24.19 -18.62
C GLU A 190 -23.30 24.20 -20.01
N ARG A 191 -24.15 24.20 -21.05
CA ARG A 191 -23.69 24.28 -22.46
C ARG A 191 -22.80 25.50 -22.73
N ARG A 192 -23.06 26.63 -22.06
CA ARG A 192 -22.28 27.87 -22.24
C ARG A 192 -20.84 27.73 -21.74
N VAL A 193 -20.65 27.06 -20.60
CA VAL A 193 -19.33 26.77 -20.04
C VAL A 193 -18.55 25.92 -21.04
N ALA A 194 -19.13 24.82 -21.53
CA ALA A 194 -18.52 23.97 -22.56
C ALA A 194 -18.14 24.75 -23.85
N MET A 195 -18.99 25.67 -24.32
CA MET A 195 -18.72 26.49 -25.50
C MET A 195 -17.55 27.47 -25.33
N SER A 196 -17.33 28.01 -24.12
CA SER A 196 -16.19 28.91 -23.87
C SER A 196 -14.83 28.23 -24.09
N PHE A 197 -14.75 26.91 -23.96
CA PHE A 197 -13.53 26.14 -24.25
C PHE A 197 -13.19 26.09 -25.76
N LEU A 198 -14.18 26.32 -26.64
CA LEU A 198 -13.99 26.31 -28.10
C LEU A 198 -13.51 27.66 -28.64
N GLN A 199 -13.90 28.77 -28.00
CA GLN A 199 -13.65 30.13 -28.48
C GLN A 199 -12.16 30.54 -28.45
N ASN A 200 -11.32 29.82 -27.70
CA ASN A 200 -9.92 30.18 -27.45
C ASN A 200 -8.88 29.30 -28.19
N ARG A 201 -9.28 28.34 -29.04
CA ARG A 201 -8.39 27.23 -29.45
C ARG A 201 -8.08 27.06 -30.96
N SER A 202 -8.63 27.87 -31.87
CA SER A 202 -8.29 27.75 -33.30
C SER A 202 -7.03 28.55 -33.67
N VAL A 203 -5.84 27.96 -33.47
CA VAL A 203 -4.56 28.64 -33.77
C VAL A 203 -3.91 28.14 -35.08
N ASP A 204 -4.12 26.87 -35.51
CA ASP A 204 -3.31 26.27 -36.58
C ASP A 204 -4.08 25.55 -37.72
N GLY A 205 -5.41 25.64 -37.77
CA GLY A 205 -6.24 25.12 -38.89
C GLY A 205 -6.28 23.58 -39.07
N LYS A 206 -5.51 22.81 -38.29
CA LYS A 206 -5.50 21.33 -38.32
C LYS A 206 -6.54 20.69 -37.41
N ASP A 207 -6.90 21.38 -36.33
CA ASP A 207 -7.84 20.90 -35.33
C ASP A 207 -9.25 21.46 -35.60
N ARG A 208 -10.26 20.66 -35.26
CA ARG A 208 -11.67 20.96 -35.45
C ARG A 208 -12.34 21.13 -34.09
N CYS A 209 -13.05 22.24 -33.92
CA CYS A 209 -13.83 22.50 -32.72
C CYS A 209 -15.08 21.61 -32.69
N VAL A 210 -15.21 20.81 -31.64
CA VAL A 210 -16.34 19.90 -31.42
C VAL A 210 -16.97 20.18 -30.06
N LEU A 211 -18.29 20.37 -30.06
CA LEU A 211 -19.10 20.32 -28.86
C LEU A 211 -19.73 18.93 -28.75
N PHE A 212 -19.32 18.17 -27.74
CA PHE A 212 -20.00 16.95 -27.35
C PHE A 212 -21.23 17.29 -26.52
N GLU A 213 -22.40 16.85 -26.96
CA GLU A 213 -23.66 16.88 -26.20
C GLU A 213 -24.01 15.44 -25.82
N ILE A 214 -23.86 15.09 -24.54
CA ILE A 214 -24.04 13.72 -24.06
C ILE A 214 -25.35 13.62 -23.30
N THR A 215 -26.18 12.66 -23.69
CA THR A 215 -27.37 12.26 -22.95
C THR A 215 -27.06 11.04 -22.10
N ILE A 216 -27.35 11.12 -20.81
CA ILE A 216 -27.16 10.07 -19.81
C ILE A 216 -28.55 9.63 -19.35
N ASP A 217 -28.94 8.41 -19.70
CA ASP A 217 -30.20 7.82 -19.22
C ASP A 217 -29.96 6.97 -17.98
N SER A 218 -30.23 7.53 -16.80
CA SER A 218 -30.05 6.88 -15.50
C SER A 218 -30.98 5.67 -15.27
N ARG A 219 -31.95 5.43 -16.16
CA ARG A 219 -32.84 4.24 -16.10
C ARG A 219 -32.15 2.99 -16.60
N LEU A 220 -31.13 3.14 -17.44
CA LEU A 220 -30.36 2.03 -18.00
C LEU A 220 -29.21 1.67 -17.05
N PRO A 221 -28.75 0.40 -17.05
CA PRO A 221 -27.52 0.03 -16.37
C PRO A 221 -26.35 0.61 -17.18
N ILE A 222 -25.85 1.76 -16.75
CA ILE A 222 -24.78 2.55 -17.39
C ILE A 222 -23.55 2.60 -16.49
N LYS A 223 -22.43 3.05 -17.03
CA LYS A 223 -21.24 3.36 -16.22
C LYS A 223 -21.53 4.50 -15.22
N PRO A 224 -20.99 4.41 -13.99
CA PRO A 224 -21.09 5.45 -12.98
C PRO A 224 -20.58 6.82 -13.44
N PHE A 225 -21.24 7.88 -12.94
CA PHE A 225 -20.79 9.26 -13.07
C PHE A 225 -21.02 10.00 -11.74
N ALA A 226 -20.28 11.08 -11.51
CA ALA A 226 -20.38 11.89 -10.31
C ALA A 226 -20.60 13.35 -10.67
N ASP A 227 -21.56 13.99 -10.01
CA ASP A 227 -21.60 15.45 -9.88
C ASP A 227 -20.56 15.84 -8.84
N ILE A 228 -19.52 16.56 -9.27
CA ILE A 228 -18.35 16.84 -8.43
C ILE A 228 -18.31 18.29 -7.94
N LYS A 229 -19.38 19.06 -8.15
CA LYS A 229 -19.46 20.47 -7.73
C LYS A 229 -19.13 20.68 -6.25
N GLU A 230 -19.57 19.79 -5.37
CA GLU A 230 -19.32 19.89 -3.92
C GLU A 230 -17.98 19.26 -3.48
N TYR A 231 -17.29 18.59 -4.40
CA TYR A 231 -16.09 17.79 -4.13
C TYR A 231 -14.84 18.30 -4.85
N SER A 232 -15.02 19.19 -5.83
CA SER A 232 -13.95 19.92 -6.50
C SER A 232 -13.63 21.22 -5.74
N GLU A 233 -12.43 21.75 -5.96
CA GLU A 233 -12.08 23.08 -5.44
C GLU A 233 -12.86 24.21 -6.15
N PHE A 234 -13.45 23.92 -7.32
CA PHE A 234 -14.16 24.87 -8.16
C PHE A 234 -15.66 24.65 -8.10
N ALA A 235 -16.26 24.90 -6.92
CA ALA A 235 -17.69 24.72 -6.69
C ALA A 235 -18.63 25.56 -7.57
N THR A 236 -18.09 26.47 -8.38
CA THR A 236 -18.82 27.24 -9.40
C THR A 236 -19.00 26.49 -10.71
N GLU A 237 -18.18 25.47 -10.97
CA GLU A 237 -18.29 24.65 -12.16
C GLU A 237 -19.28 23.51 -11.87
N ASP A 238 -20.43 23.50 -12.55
CA ASP A 238 -21.41 22.41 -12.50
C ASP A 238 -20.87 21.20 -13.28
N GLU A 239 -19.78 20.63 -12.75
CA GLU A 239 -18.94 19.61 -13.37
C GLU A 239 -19.46 18.21 -13.06
N VAL A 240 -19.59 17.41 -14.12
CA VAL A 240 -19.94 16.00 -14.06
C VAL A 240 -18.78 15.18 -14.60
N LEU A 241 -18.27 14.28 -13.77
CA LEU A 241 -17.17 13.38 -14.10
C LEU A 241 -17.71 11.99 -14.42
N ILE A 242 -17.48 11.52 -15.64
CA ILE A 242 -17.84 10.16 -16.06
C ILE A 242 -16.62 9.25 -15.89
N THR A 243 -16.84 8.06 -15.31
CA THR A 243 -15.77 7.11 -15.01
C THR A 243 -15.06 6.55 -16.25
N LEU A 244 -13.88 5.96 -16.05
CA LEU A 244 -13.11 5.32 -17.11
C LEU A 244 -13.85 4.14 -17.75
N GLY A 245 -13.62 3.97 -19.05
CA GLY A 245 -14.19 2.87 -19.83
C GLY A 245 -15.66 3.05 -20.18
N ALA A 246 -16.21 4.25 -19.97
CA ALA A 246 -17.50 4.63 -20.52
C ALA A 246 -17.48 4.64 -22.05
N LEU A 247 -18.52 4.04 -22.64
CA LEU A 247 -18.74 3.98 -24.08
C LEU A 247 -19.88 4.91 -24.46
N TYR A 248 -19.76 5.56 -25.60
CA TYR A 248 -20.71 6.54 -26.09
C TYR A 248 -21.15 6.16 -27.49
N ARG A 249 -22.46 6.10 -27.74
CA ARG A 249 -22.99 5.91 -29.09
C ARG A 249 -23.14 7.25 -29.77
N ILE A 250 -22.67 7.37 -31.01
CA ILE A 250 -22.87 8.58 -31.82
C ILE A 250 -24.29 8.56 -32.37
N ASP A 251 -25.16 9.47 -31.91
CA ASP A 251 -26.54 9.56 -32.41
C ASP A 251 -26.60 10.32 -33.73
N LYS A 252 -25.97 11.51 -33.75
CA LYS A 252 -25.89 12.36 -34.94
C LYS A 252 -24.80 13.41 -34.78
N ILE A 253 -24.32 13.93 -35.90
CA ILE A 253 -23.35 15.03 -35.96
C ILE A 253 -23.97 16.17 -36.77
N ILE A 254 -23.94 17.38 -36.22
CA ILE A 254 -24.47 18.59 -36.85
C ILE A 254 -23.30 19.56 -37.06
N GLU A 255 -23.11 20.00 -38.30
CA GLU A 255 -22.17 21.07 -38.62
C GLU A 255 -22.81 22.44 -38.39
N HIS A 256 -22.10 23.35 -37.74
CA HIS A 256 -22.47 24.75 -37.59
C HIS A 256 -21.43 25.64 -38.31
N PRO A 257 -21.60 25.87 -39.62
CA PRO A 257 -20.61 26.58 -40.43
C PRO A 257 -20.36 28.01 -39.98
N GLU A 258 -21.41 28.70 -39.53
CA GLU A 258 -21.34 30.11 -39.09
C GLU A 258 -20.52 30.29 -37.81
N ASP A 259 -20.52 29.29 -36.93
CA ASP A 259 -19.82 29.29 -35.64
C ASP A 259 -18.52 28.46 -35.67
N GLY A 260 -18.15 27.90 -36.83
CA GLY A 260 -16.89 27.15 -37.03
C GLY A 260 -16.73 25.88 -36.18
N HIS A 261 -17.82 25.24 -35.74
CA HIS A 261 -17.77 24.03 -34.90
C HIS A 261 -18.76 22.95 -35.33
N HIS A 262 -18.55 21.73 -34.85
CA HIS A 262 -19.49 20.61 -35.00
C HIS A 262 -20.11 20.26 -33.65
N VAL A 263 -21.39 19.91 -33.63
CA VAL A 263 -22.07 19.35 -32.46
C VAL A 263 -22.20 17.86 -32.66
N VAL A 264 -21.52 17.08 -31.82
CA VAL A 264 -21.59 15.62 -31.81
C VAL A 264 -22.53 15.21 -30.68
N GLN A 265 -23.70 14.70 -31.03
CA GLN A 265 -24.66 14.19 -30.05
C GLN A 265 -24.35 12.74 -29.72
N LEU A 266 -24.17 12.48 -28.43
CA LEU A 266 -23.79 11.19 -27.89
C LEU A 266 -24.85 10.71 -26.88
N CYS A 267 -25.03 9.39 -26.80
CA CYS A 267 -25.70 8.75 -25.67
C CYS A 267 -24.69 7.88 -24.91
N LEU A 268 -24.67 7.98 -23.58
CA LEU A 268 -23.90 7.05 -22.76
C LEU A 268 -24.48 5.64 -22.90
N ALA A 269 -23.65 4.69 -23.31
CA ALA A 269 -24.08 3.33 -23.60
C ALA A 269 -24.38 2.54 -22.32
N SER A 270 -25.30 1.59 -22.44
CA SER A 270 -25.59 0.65 -21.35
C SER A 270 -24.54 -0.45 -21.28
N ASP A 271 -24.15 -0.84 -20.07
CA ASP A 271 -23.30 -2.00 -19.79
C ASP A 271 -23.95 -3.33 -20.26
N ASN A 272 -25.27 -3.33 -20.51
CA ASN A 272 -26.00 -4.49 -21.02
C ASN A 272 -26.22 -4.46 -22.55
N ASP A 273 -25.51 -3.61 -23.29
CA ASP A 273 -25.60 -3.65 -24.75
C ASP A 273 -25.13 -5.02 -25.27
N TYR A 274 -26.07 -5.79 -25.84
CA TYR A 274 -25.84 -7.17 -26.25
C TYR A 274 -24.70 -7.30 -27.27
N ARG A 275 -24.44 -6.24 -28.07
CA ARG A 275 -23.40 -6.24 -29.11
C ARG A 275 -21.99 -6.26 -28.53
N LEU A 276 -21.82 -5.71 -27.33
CA LEU A 276 -20.52 -5.61 -26.66
C LEU A 276 -20.38 -6.62 -25.53
N LYS A 277 -21.50 -6.97 -24.89
CA LYS A 277 -21.53 -7.87 -23.73
C LYS A 277 -20.96 -9.25 -24.04
N GLU A 278 -21.36 -9.86 -25.16
CA GLU A 278 -20.89 -11.21 -25.52
C GLU A 278 -19.35 -11.26 -25.68
N ILE A 279 -18.79 -10.25 -26.34
CA ILE A 279 -17.35 -10.18 -26.57
C ILE A 279 -16.62 -9.85 -25.28
N TYR A 280 -17.15 -8.93 -24.47
CA TYR A 280 -16.56 -8.60 -23.18
C TYR A 280 -16.57 -9.80 -22.21
N ASP A 281 -17.67 -10.53 -22.12
CA ASP A 281 -17.78 -11.76 -21.32
C ASP A 281 -16.79 -12.83 -21.80
N TYR A 282 -16.61 -12.98 -23.11
CA TYR A 282 -15.59 -13.87 -23.69
C TYR A 282 -14.15 -13.45 -23.28
N LEU A 283 -13.83 -12.16 -23.35
CA LEU A 283 -12.51 -11.65 -22.94
C LEU A 283 -12.26 -11.86 -21.45
N LYS A 284 -13.27 -11.65 -20.61
CA LYS A 284 -13.20 -11.92 -19.18
C LYS A 284 -12.97 -13.39 -18.88
N GLN A 285 -13.62 -14.29 -19.61
CA GLN A 285 -13.39 -15.73 -19.47
C GLN A 285 -11.94 -16.12 -19.82
N LYS A 286 -11.32 -15.50 -20.83
CA LYS A 286 -9.89 -15.72 -21.16
C LYS A 286 -8.95 -15.41 -19.99
N ILE A 287 -9.27 -14.42 -19.17
CA ILE A 287 -8.51 -14.10 -17.95
C ILE A 287 -9.04 -14.80 -16.69
N ARG A 288 -9.96 -15.75 -16.83
CA ARG A 288 -10.60 -16.52 -15.74
C ARG A 288 -11.44 -15.68 -14.75
N ASN A 289 -11.88 -14.48 -15.14
CA ASN A 289 -12.60 -13.54 -14.26
C ASN A 289 -11.83 -13.20 -12.96
N GLU A 290 -10.50 -13.23 -13.01
CA GLU A 290 -9.63 -12.88 -11.89
C GLU A 290 -9.02 -11.48 -12.11
N TYR A 291 -8.68 -10.79 -11.02
CA TYR A 291 -8.07 -9.45 -11.07
C TYR A 291 -6.66 -9.50 -10.46
N THR A 292 -5.74 -10.11 -11.21
CA THR A 292 -4.39 -10.46 -10.75
C THR A 292 -3.31 -9.93 -11.70
N LEU A 293 -2.04 -9.96 -11.26
CA LEU A 293 -0.89 -9.66 -12.14
C LEU A 293 -0.84 -10.61 -13.36
N ASP A 294 -1.23 -11.88 -13.18
CA ASP A 294 -1.39 -12.85 -14.28
C ASP A 294 -2.44 -12.38 -15.30
N SER A 295 -3.55 -11.81 -14.83
CA SER A 295 -4.59 -11.27 -15.70
C SER A 295 -4.09 -10.09 -16.53
N LEU A 296 -3.35 -9.16 -15.92
CA LEU A 296 -2.68 -8.06 -16.65
C LEU A 296 -1.68 -8.58 -17.68
N GLY A 297 -0.87 -9.59 -17.31
CA GLY A 297 0.10 -10.22 -18.20
C GLY A 297 -0.55 -10.90 -19.41
N LYS A 298 -1.66 -11.62 -19.21
CA LYS A 298 -2.44 -12.24 -20.30
C LYS A 298 -3.04 -11.22 -21.24
N ILE A 299 -3.63 -10.15 -20.71
CA ILE A 299 -4.22 -9.08 -21.51
C ILE A 299 -3.15 -8.45 -22.40
N LEU A 300 -1.98 -8.13 -21.82
CA LEU A 300 -0.88 -7.52 -22.58
C LEU A 300 -0.28 -8.46 -23.60
N HIS A 301 -0.19 -9.76 -23.29
CA HIS A 301 0.19 -10.76 -24.27
C HIS A 301 -0.76 -10.77 -25.48
N GLU A 302 -2.08 -10.75 -25.25
CA GLU A 302 -3.09 -10.69 -26.31
C GLU A 302 -3.07 -9.36 -27.08
N MET A 303 -2.65 -8.27 -26.44
CA MET A 303 -2.42 -6.97 -27.06
C MET A 303 -1.12 -6.89 -27.88
N GLY A 304 -0.22 -7.88 -27.75
CA GLY A 304 1.12 -7.88 -28.36
C GLY A 304 2.20 -7.12 -27.56
N GLU A 305 1.86 -6.69 -26.35
CA GLU A 305 2.69 -5.89 -25.43
C GLU A 305 3.59 -6.79 -24.56
N TYR A 306 4.39 -7.64 -25.21
CA TYR A 306 5.12 -8.72 -24.54
C TYR A 306 6.12 -8.23 -23.48
N GLN A 307 6.77 -7.09 -23.70
CA GLN A 307 7.72 -6.53 -22.73
C GLN A 307 7.02 -6.11 -21.44
N HIS A 308 5.83 -5.51 -21.54
CA HIS A 308 5.02 -5.15 -20.38
C HIS A 308 4.45 -6.40 -19.70
N ALA A 309 4.03 -7.40 -20.46
CA ALA A 309 3.59 -8.68 -19.91
C ALA A 309 4.70 -9.35 -19.07
N LEU A 310 5.94 -9.39 -19.57
CA LEU A 310 7.10 -9.93 -18.84
C LEU A 310 7.32 -9.22 -17.50
N LYS A 311 7.26 -7.87 -17.47
CA LYS A 311 7.38 -7.10 -16.22
C LYS A 311 6.38 -7.53 -15.16
N TYR A 312 5.13 -7.80 -15.55
CA TYR A 312 4.11 -8.28 -14.60
C TYR A 312 4.36 -9.70 -14.11
N TYR A 313 4.81 -10.59 -14.98
CA TYR A 313 5.17 -11.95 -14.56
C TYR A 313 6.42 -11.95 -13.65
N ASP A 314 7.42 -11.13 -13.93
CA ASP A 314 8.60 -10.96 -13.07
C ASP A 314 8.21 -10.40 -11.69
N ARG A 315 7.33 -9.38 -11.66
CA ARG A 315 6.78 -8.86 -10.41
C ARG A 315 5.99 -9.92 -9.64
N MET A 316 5.16 -10.71 -10.34
CA MET A 316 4.40 -11.80 -9.72
C MET A 316 5.31 -12.88 -9.13
N ILE A 317 6.41 -13.23 -9.81
CA ILE A 317 7.42 -14.15 -9.27
C ILE A 317 8.04 -13.58 -8.00
N HIS A 318 8.46 -12.31 -8.01
CA HIS A 318 9.03 -11.64 -6.84
C HIS A 318 8.05 -11.64 -5.66
N GLU A 319 6.82 -11.18 -5.86
CA GLU A 319 5.79 -11.13 -4.82
C GLU A 319 5.46 -12.53 -4.27
N THR A 320 5.38 -13.54 -5.14
CA THR A 320 5.14 -14.94 -4.73
C THR A 320 6.30 -15.50 -3.91
N GLN A 321 7.54 -15.20 -4.27
CA GLN A 321 8.72 -15.62 -3.49
C GLN A 321 8.71 -14.98 -2.10
N ILE A 322 8.37 -13.69 -1.99
CA ILE A 322 8.23 -13.03 -0.69
C ILE A 322 7.11 -13.67 0.15
N MET A 323 5.95 -13.97 -0.45
CA MET A 323 4.86 -14.69 0.23
C MET A 323 5.30 -16.08 0.70
N LEU A 324 6.03 -16.82 -0.12
CA LEU A 324 6.58 -18.13 0.23
C LEU A 324 7.54 -18.03 1.42
N ALA A 325 8.43 -17.03 1.43
CA ALA A 325 9.31 -16.77 2.56
C ALA A 325 8.53 -16.48 3.86
N ASN A 326 7.46 -15.68 3.78
CA ASN A 326 6.60 -15.40 4.92
C ASN A 326 5.89 -16.66 5.44
N CYS A 327 5.47 -17.57 4.55
CA CYS A 327 4.93 -18.88 4.94
C CYS A 327 5.98 -19.71 5.67
N HIS A 328 7.21 -19.79 5.14
CA HIS A 328 8.32 -20.46 5.82
C HIS A 328 8.61 -19.85 7.20
N MET A 329 8.61 -18.52 7.33
CA MET A 329 8.76 -17.83 8.62
C MET A 329 7.64 -18.24 9.59
N GLY A 330 6.38 -18.25 9.15
CA GLY A 330 5.23 -18.66 9.96
C GLY A 330 5.31 -20.12 10.42
N ILE A 331 5.63 -21.04 9.51
CA ILE A 331 5.81 -22.46 9.83
C ILE A 331 6.97 -22.64 10.81
N GLY A 332 8.10 -21.95 10.59
CA GLY A 332 9.25 -21.98 11.49
C GLY A 332 8.89 -21.53 12.91
N ARG A 333 8.07 -20.46 13.05
CA ARG A 333 7.57 -19.98 14.35
C ARG A 333 6.70 -21.01 15.05
N ALA A 334 5.75 -21.61 14.34
CA ALA A 334 4.88 -22.64 14.89
C ALA A 334 5.69 -23.87 15.36
N MET A 335 6.62 -24.34 14.53
CA MET A 335 7.51 -25.46 14.85
C MET A 335 8.42 -25.17 16.05
N TYR A 336 8.94 -23.94 16.16
CA TYR A 336 9.73 -23.52 17.32
C TYR A 336 8.88 -23.56 18.61
N GLY A 337 7.63 -23.10 18.54
CA GLY A 337 6.69 -23.11 19.67
C GLY A 337 6.37 -24.52 20.19
N ILE A 338 6.24 -25.50 19.31
CA ILE A 338 6.05 -26.91 19.69
C ILE A 338 7.36 -27.65 19.98
N THR A 339 8.47 -26.92 20.17
CA THR A 339 9.82 -27.46 20.48
C THR A 339 10.46 -28.31 19.38
N SER A 340 9.95 -28.26 18.15
CA SER A 340 10.53 -28.93 16.98
C SER A 340 11.62 -28.06 16.34
N TYR A 341 12.74 -27.88 17.04
CA TYR A 341 13.78 -26.93 16.64
C TYR A 341 14.48 -27.28 15.33
N ASP A 342 14.66 -28.57 15.02
CA ASP A 342 15.27 -29.02 13.76
C ASP A 342 14.43 -28.62 12.54
N ASN A 343 13.12 -28.80 12.62
CA ASN A 343 12.23 -28.41 11.53
C ASN A 343 12.05 -26.89 11.48
N ALA A 344 11.97 -26.23 12.64
CA ALA A 344 11.95 -24.77 12.70
C ALA A 344 13.17 -24.16 11.97
N LEU A 345 14.37 -24.69 12.23
CA LEU A 345 15.60 -24.25 11.59
C LEU A 345 15.52 -24.39 10.07
N LYS A 346 15.09 -25.55 9.54
CA LYS A 346 14.95 -25.77 8.09
C LYS A 346 14.05 -24.71 7.44
N HIS A 347 12.91 -24.40 8.06
CA HIS A 347 12.01 -23.39 7.54
C HIS A 347 12.57 -21.98 7.66
N TYR A 348 13.26 -21.64 8.76
CA TYR A 348 13.92 -20.34 8.88
C TYR A 348 15.08 -20.16 7.90
N GLU A 349 15.87 -21.19 7.62
CA GLU A 349 16.95 -21.16 6.63
C GLU A 349 16.39 -21.01 5.19
N ALA A 350 15.29 -21.69 4.87
CA ALA A 350 14.59 -21.51 3.60
C ALA A 350 14.05 -20.07 3.44
N CYS A 351 13.40 -19.53 4.47
CA CYS A 351 12.95 -18.13 4.51
C CYS A 351 14.11 -17.15 4.31
N LEU A 352 15.21 -17.34 5.04
CA LEU A 352 16.41 -16.51 4.93
C LEU A 352 17.00 -16.55 3.52
N THR A 353 17.07 -17.73 2.91
CA THR A 353 17.59 -17.92 1.56
C THR A 353 16.76 -17.15 0.54
N ILE A 354 15.44 -17.27 0.60
CA ILE A 354 14.55 -16.56 -0.31
C ILE A 354 14.68 -15.04 -0.11
N ARG A 355 14.61 -14.55 1.14
CA ARG A 355 14.71 -13.11 1.44
C ARG A 355 16.05 -12.52 1.02
N LYS A 356 17.16 -13.23 1.18
CA LYS A 356 18.48 -12.78 0.69
C LYS A 356 18.57 -12.68 -0.83
N ASN A 357 17.83 -13.51 -1.55
CA ASN A 357 17.83 -13.50 -3.02
C ASN A 357 16.89 -12.42 -3.59
N GLN A 358 15.87 -12.01 -2.84
CA GLN A 358 14.80 -11.12 -3.31
C GLN A 358 14.86 -9.69 -2.74
N LEU A 359 15.58 -9.50 -1.63
CA LEU A 359 15.68 -8.24 -0.90
C LEU A 359 17.16 -7.86 -0.73
N ASP A 360 17.41 -6.58 -0.53
CA ASP A 360 18.75 -6.09 -0.18
C ASP A 360 19.26 -6.79 1.10
N GLU A 361 20.57 -7.02 1.19
CA GLU A 361 21.17 -7.69 2.35
C GLU A 361 20.93 -6.92 3.66
N SER A 362 20.78 -5.60 3.56
CA SER A 362 20.42 -4.75 4.68
C SER A 362 18.93 -4.82 5.03
N HIS A 363 18.04 -5.39 4.23
CA HIS A 363 16.61 -5.32 4.51
C HIS A 363 16.22 -5.90 5.88
N ALA A 364 15.32 -5.22 6.61
CA ALA A 364 14.92 -5.60 7.97
C ALA A 364 14.48 -7.06 8.09
N ASP A 365 13.71 -7.56 7.12
CA ASP A 365 13.28 -8.97 7.06
C ASP A 365 14.42 -9.98 6.93
N VAL A 366 15.55 -9.61 6.31
CA VAL A 366 16.76 -10.44 6.27
C VAL A 366 17.36 -10.52 7.67
N GLY A 367 17.47 -9.39 8.37
CA GLY A 367 17.90 -9.32 9.76
C GLY A 367 17.03 -10.16 10.70
N ILE A 368 15.70 -10.06 10.59
CA ILE A 368 14.75 -10.88 11.36
C ILE A 368 14.95 -12.37 11.06
N SER A 369 15.18 -12.75 9.80
CA SER A 369 15.40 -14.15 9.42
C SER A 369 16.68 -14.71 10.03
N TYR A 370 17.78 -13.95 10.00
CA TYR A 370 19.02 -14.32 10.69
C TYR A 370 18.80 -14.51 12.20
N SER A 371 18.03 -13.62 12.85
CA SER A 371 17.72 -13.74 14.28
C SER A 371 16.99 -15.04 14.59
N ARG A 372 16.00 -15.42 13.77
CA ARG A 372 15.23 -16.67 13.95
C ARG A 372 16.05 -17.93 13.71
N VAL A 373 16.93 -17.91 12.69
CA VAL A 373 17.92 -18.98 12.47
C VAL A 373 18.84 -19.11 13.69
N GLY A 374 19.39 -18.00 14.18
CA GLY A 374 20.23 -17.97 15.37
C GLY A 374 19.52 -18.51 16.63
N ALA A 375 18.26 -18.13 16.84
CA ALA A 375 17.46 -18.62 17.97
C ALA A 375 17.20 -20.12 17.91
N ALA A 376 16.95 -20.69 16.72
CA ALA A 376 16.78 -22.14 16.55
C ALA A 376 18.10 -22.89 16.82
N LEU A 377 19.22 -22.41 16.27
CA LEU A 377 20.55 -22.98 16.50
C LEU A 377 20.95 -22.93 17.99
N CYS A 378 20.61 -21.84 18.68
CA CYS A 378 20.82 -21.70 20.13
C CYS A 378 20.13 -22.83 20.90
N ARG A 379 18.88 -23.17 20.54
CA ARG A 379 18.12 -24.26 21.19
C ARG A 379 18.67 -25.65 20.87
N GLN A 380 19.34 -25.82 19.73
CA GLN A 380 20.03 -27.06 19.37
C GLN A 380 21.41 -27.19 20.02
N GLY A 381 21.91 -26.15 20.69
CA GLY A 381 23.27 -26.14 21.26
C GLY A 381 24.37 -25.79 20.26
N GLU A 382 24.04 -25.42 19.02
CA GLU A 382 25.00 -25.00 17.98
C GLU A 382 25.45 -23.54 18.19
N MET A 383 26.11 -23.28 19.33
CA MET A 383 26.39 -21.93 19.83
C MET A 383 27.22 -21.07 18.89
N ARG A 384 28.20 -21.65 18.17
CA ARG A 384 29.02 -20.91 17.21
C ARG A 384 28.18 -20.34 16.07
N ARG A 385 27.42 -21.20 15.38
CA ARG A 385 26.55 -20.80 14.27
C ARG A 385 25.43 -19.87 14.74
N SER A 386 24.91 -20.10 15.95
CA SER A 386 23.94 -19.20 16.59
C SER A 386 24.48 -17.78 16.70
N LEU A 387 25.65 -17.60 17.34
CA LEU A 387 26.28 -16.29 17.50
C LEU A 387 26.60 -15.62 16.16
N GLU A 388 27.08 -16.37 15.17
CA GLU A 388 27.34 -15.83 13.82
C GLU A 388 26.08 -15.24 13.18
N ASN A 389 24.95 -15.95 13.24
CA ASN A 389 23.68 -15.48 12.68
C ASN A 389 23.10 -14.31 13.50
N LEU A 390 23.15 -14.38 14.83
CA LEU A 390 22.65 -13.31 15.70
C LEU A 390 23.45 -12.01 15.57
N ASN A 391 24.77 -12.09 15.38
CA ASN A 391 25.61 -10.91 15.15
C ASN A 391 25.29 -10.26 13.79
N ARG A 392 25.03 -11.05 12.74
CA ARG A 392 24.55 -10.52 11.45
C ARG A 392 23.18 -9.87 11.59
N ALA A 393 22.26 -10.52 12.30
CA ALA A 393 20.94 -9.97 12.59
C ALA A 393 21.04 -8.62 13.30
N THR A 394 21.84 -8.55 14.37
CA THR A 394 22.04 -7.34 15.17
C THR A 394 22.60 -6.19 14.34
N LYS A 395 23.64 -6.44 13.53
CA LYS A 395 24.22 -5.42 12.64
C LYS A 395 23.19 -4.81 11.70
N ILE A 396 22.31 -5.64 11.11
CA ILE A 396 21.25 -5.18 10.22
C ILE A 396 20.17 -4.42 11.01
N GLN A 397 19.70 -5.01 12.10
CA GLN A 397 18.60 -4.48 12.90
C GLN A 397 18.94 -3.14 13.55
N GLU A 398 20.15 -2.97 14.11
CA GLU A 398 20.61 -1.70 14.70
C GLU A 398 20.72 -0.57 13.68
N GLN A 399 20.91 -0.88 12.40
CA GLN A 399 21.02 0.13 11.34
C GLN A 399 19.66 0.63 10.85
N ILE A 400 18.61 -0.19 10.91
CA ILE A 400 17.35 0.04 10.18
C ILE A 400 16.13 0.09 11.08
N LEU A 401 16.11 -0.72 12.14
CA LEU A 401 14.99 -0.71 13.06
C LEU A 401 15.13 0.47 14.02
N PRO A 402 14.02 1.04 14.50
CA PRO A 402 14.05 1.96 15.63
C PRO A 402 14.82 1.34 16.80
N PRO A 403 15.62 2.12 17.57
CA PRO A 403 16.41 1.59 18.68
C PRO A 403 15.60 0.84 19.74
N ASN A 404 14.30 1.12 19.83
CA ASN A 404 13.34 0.48 20.73
C ASN A 404 12.50 -0.63 20.04
N SER A 405 12.99 -1.25 18.98
CA SER A 405 12.27 -2.34 18.32
C SER A 405 12.24 -3.62 19.17
N LEU A 406 11.06 -4.22 19.33
CA LEU A 406 10.92 -5.51 20.02
C LEU A 406 11.65 -6.66 19.30
N ASP A 407 11.75 -6.62 17.97
CA ASP A 407 12.53 -7.62 17.23
C ASP A 407 14.04 -7.53 17.54
N LEU A 408 14.55 -6.31 17.80
CA LEU A 408 15.93 -6.12 18.24
C LEU A 408 16.13 -6.63 19.68
N ALA A 409 15.16 -6.38 20.57
CA ALA A 409 15.18 -6.91 21.94
C ALA A 409 15.19 -8.44 21.97
N GLU A 410 14.43 -9.12 21.11
CA GLU A 410 14.46 -10.59 21.01
C GLU A 410 15.83 -11.13 20.55
N THR A 411 16.47 -10.44 19.59
CA THR A 411 17.82 -10.80 19.15
C THR A 411 18.84 -10.63 20.29
N TYR A 412 18.80 -9.51 21.02
CA TYR A 412 19.65 -9.30 22.18
C TYR A 412 19.40 -10.34 23.27
N ASN A 413 18.14 -10.67 23.56
CA ASN A 413 17.83 -11.70 24.55
C ASN A 413 18.45 -13.04 24.17
N THR A 414 18.40 -13.40 22.88
CA THR A 414 18.98 -14.65 22.37
C THR A 414 20.51 -14.62 22.41
N LEU A 415 21.15 -13.49 22.12
CA LEU A 415 22.60 -13.30 22.32
C LEU A 415 22.98 -13.46 23.80
N GLY A 416 22.20 -12.86 24.71
CA GLY A 416 22.39 -13.00 26.15
C GLY A 416 22.34 -14.46 26.59
N LEU A 417 21.34 -15.22 26.12
CA LEU A 417 21.22 -16.66 26.39
C LEU A 417 22.40 -17.47 25.83
N ALA A 418 22.86 -17.15 24.61
CA ALA A 418 23.98 -17.83 23.99
C ALA A 418 25.28 -17.60 24.79
N TYR A 419 25.58 -16.35 25.15
CA TYR A 419 26.75 -16.01 25.97
C TYR A 419 26.65 -16.58 27.39
N PHE A 420 25.47 -16.58 28.00
CA PHE A 420 25.25 -17.21 29.30
C PHE A 420 25.55 -18.70 29.26
N THR A 421 25.13 -19.40 28.21
CA THR A 421 25.39 -20.83 28.03
C THR A 421 26.89 -21.11 27.83
N LEU A 422 27.62 -20.17 27.22
CA LEU A 422 29.08 -20.22 27.09
C LEU A 422 29.82 -19.71 28.34
N ASN A 423 29.11 -19.44 29.43
CA ASN A 423 29.63 -18.89 30.68
C ASN A 423 30.38 -17.54 30.52
N ASN A 424 30.07 -16.77 29.48
CA ASN A 424 30.54 -15.39 29.32
C ASN A 424 29.53 -14.44 29.96
N LEU A 425 29.60 -14.34 31.29
CA LEU A 425 28.62 -13.63 32.11
C LEU A 425 28.59 -12.13 31.82
N GLN A 426 29.74 -11.51 31.54
CA GLN A 426 29.82 -10.09 31.21
C GLN A 426 29.03 -9.73 29.95
N GLN A 427 29.21 -10.49 28.86
CA GLN A 427 28.45 -10.27 27.62
C GLN A 427 26.98 -10.63 27.80
N ALA A 428 26.67 -11.70 28.54
CA ALA A 428 25.30 -12.07 28.85
C ALA A 428 24.55 -10.95 29.59
N ALA A 429 25.15 -10.38 30.64
CA ALA A 429 24.59 -9.27 31.40
C ALA A 429 24.32 -8.05 30.50
N ASN A 430 25.29 -7.68 29.66
CA ASN A 430 25.15 -6.55 28.73
C ASN A 430 23.94 -6.71 27.79
N TYR A 431 23.81 -7.87 27.13
CA TYR A 431 22.70 -8.10 26.21
C TYR A 431 21.35 -8.25 26.90
N PHE A 432 21.29 -8.87 28.07
CA PHE A 432 20.05 -8.89 28.86
C PHE A 432 19.65 -7.52 29.37
N GLN A 433 20.60 -6.64 29.71
CA GLN A 433 20.31 -5.27 30.09
C GLN A 433 19.72 -4.49 28.92
N LYS A 434 20.34 -4.56 27.73
CA LYS A 434 19.78 -3.95 26.51
C LYS A 434 18.36 -4.45 26.19
N THR A 435 18.13 -5.75 26.38
CA THR A 435 16.79 -6.36 26.23
C THR A 435 15.79 -5.74 27.20
N LEU A 436 16.16 -5.65 28.48
CA LEU A 436 15.32 -5.09 29.53
C LEU A 436 14.98 -3.62 29.25
N ASP A 437 15.97 -2.82 28.86
CA ASP A 437 15.79 -1.38 28.62
C ASP A 437 14.75 -1.13 27.51
N ILE A 438 14.84 -1.87 26.40
CA ILE A 438 13.85 -1.78 25.31
C ILE A 438 12.47 -2.24 25.80
N ARG A 439 12.38 -3.36 26.51
CA ARG A 439 11.10 -3.92 26.98
C ARG A 439 10.41 -2.98 27.97
N ILE A 440 11.14 -2.35 28.89
CA ILE A 440 10.59 -1.35 29.82
C ILE A 440 10.09 -0.11 29.06
N GLN A 441 10.80 0.31 28.01
CA GLN A 441 10.42 1.48 27.23
C GLN A 441 9.13 1.26 26.42
N VAL A 442 8.89 0.03 25.94
CA VAL A 442 7.85 -0.26 24.94
C VAL A 442 6.63 -0.99 25.52
N LEU A 443 6.84 -1.89 26.48
CA LEU A 443 5.78 -2.76 26.99
C LEU A 443 5.14 -2.17 28.26
N PRO A 444 3.87 -2.53 28.55
CA PRO A 444 3.25 -2.21 29.83
C PRO A 444 4.10 -2.69 31.01
N GLN A 445 4.09 -1.94 32.11
CA GLN A 445 4.96 -2.18 33.28
C GLN A 445 4.90 -3.63 33.84
N ASP A 446 3.75 -4.29 33.71
CA ASP A 446 3.50 -5.64 34.22
C ASP A 446 3.57 -6.72 33.13
N HIS A 447 4.14 -6.41 31.97
CA HIS A 447 4.25 -7.36 30.87
C HIS A 447 5.17 -8.55 31.25
N PRO A 448 4.77 -9.82 30.98
CA PRO A 448 5.56 -11.01 31.33
C PRO A 448 7.01 -10.95 30.86
N ASP A 449 7.26 -10.41 29.65
CA ASP A 449 8.60 -10.31 29.06
C ASP A 449 9.57 -9.40 29.85
N ILE A 450 9.06 -8.41 30.58
CA ILE A 450 9.87 -7.60 31.51
C ILE A 450 10.29 -8.48 32.69
N GLY A 451 9.35 -9.26 33.24
CA GLY A 451 9.63 -10.23 34.30
C GLY A 451 10.69 -11.27 33.89
N PHE A 452 10.59 -11.80 32.67
CA PHE A 452 11.60 -12.72 32.13
C PHE A 452 12.98 -12.06 31.97
N ALA A 453 13.03 -10.80 31.49
CA ALA A 453 14.29 -10.07 31.37
C ALA A 453 14.96 -9.83 32.73
N TYR A 454 14.19 -9.45 33.76
CA TYR A 454 14.69 -9.35 35.13
C TYR A 454 15.21 -10.69 35.67
N ASN A 455 14.48 -11.78 35.44
CA ASN A 455 14.94 -13.10 35.85
C ASN A 455 16.25 -13.51 35.12
N ASN A 456 16.42 -13.16 33.85
CA ASN A 456 17.66 -13.45 33.12
C ASN A 456 18.86 -12.69 33.71
N LEU A 457 18.72 -11.38 33.98
CA LEU A 457 19.77 -10.60 34.66
C LEU A 457 20.08 -11.14 36.06
N SER A 458 19.07 -11.50 36.83
CA SER A 458 19.24 -12.10 38.15
C SER A 458 20.10 -13.37 38.09
N ARG A 459 19.83 -14.27 37.14
CA ARG A 459 20.62 -15.50 36.96
C ARG A 459 22.06 -15.25 36.54
N VAL A 460 22.31 -14.23 35.70
CA VAL A 460 23.68 -13.87 35.33
C VAL A 460 24.45 -13.39 36.57
N LEU A 461 23.84 -12.51 37.37
CA LEU A 461 24.46 -11.97 38.57
C LEU A 461 24.63 -13.03 39.67
N GLU A 462 23.71 -13.98 39.79
CA GLU A 462 23.85 -15.14 40.68
C GLU A 462 25.09 -15.96 40.29
N ASN A 463 25.25 -16.27 39.00
CA ASN A 463 26.41 -17.00 38.49
C ASN A 463 27.72 -16.20 38.61
N ASP A 464 27.65 -14.88 38.62
CA ASP A 464 28.79 -13.98 38.80
C ASP A 464 29.01 -13.61 40.29
N GLU A 465 28.33 -14.31 41.22
CA GLU A 465 28.42 -14.14 42.68
C GLU A 465 28.00 -12.76 43.22
N HIS A 466 27.29 -11.94 42.44
CA HIS A 466 26.73 -10.66 42.83
C HIS A 466 25.32 -10.82 43.46
N TYR A 467 25.25 -11.59 44.55
CA TYR A 467 23.99 -12.08 45.12
C TYR A 467 22.98 -11.00 45.53
N GLU A 468 23.43 -9.85 46.06
CA GLU A 468 22.52 -8.77 46.48
C GLU A 468 21.79 -8.12 45.28
N GLN A 469 22.53 -7.85 44.20
CA GLN A 469 21.97 -7.31 42.97
C GLN A 469 21.07 -8.35 42.29
N ALA A 470 21.51 -9.62 42.27
CA ALA A 470 20.72 -10.73 41.75
C ALA A 470 19.37 -10.87 42.49
N LEU A 471 19.37 -10.71 43.82
CA LEU A 471 18.17 -10.72 44.66
C LEU A 471 17.19 -9.61 44.27
N THR A 472 17.72 -8.41 44.02
CA THR A 472 16.91 -7.24 43.64
C THR A 472 16.18 -7.50 42.33
N TYR A 473 16.86 -8.05 41.33
CA TYR A 473 16.25 -8.39 40.05
C TYR A 473 15.27 -9.57 40.16
N ALA A 474 15.59 -10.62 40.94
CA ALA A 474 14.67 -11.73 41.16
C ALA A 474 13.36 -11.28 41.83
N LYS A 475 13.42 -10.38 42.81
CA LYS A 475 12.23 -9.81 43.47
C LYS A 475 11.35 -9.03 42.48
N LYS A 476 11.96 -8.24 41.57
CA LYS A 476 11.21 -7.55 40.50
C LYS A 476 10.55 -8.54 39.55
N ALA A 477 11.26 -9.60 39.15
CA ALA A 477 10.71 -10.67 38.31
C ALA A 477 9.54 -11.40 38.99
N LEU A 478 9.66 -11.70 40.29
CA LEU A 478 8.61 -12.34 41.08
C LEU A 478 7.37 -11.46 41.18
N ALA A 479 7.54 -10.17 41.47
CA ALA A 479 6.43 -9.22 41.58
C ALA A 479 5.62 -9.12 40.29
N ILE A 480 6.27 -9.09 39.12
CA ILE A 480 5.57 -9.11 37.82
C ILE A 480 4.88 -10.47 37.63
N SER A 481 5.58 -11.58 37.87
CA SER A 481 5.05 -12.93 37.64
C SER A 481 3.80 -13.22 38.49
N LEU A 482 3.76 -12.75 39.74
CA LEU A 482 2.60 -12.93 40.64
C LEU A 482 1.36 -12.11 40.23
N LYS A 483 1.50 -11.10 39.36
CA LYS A 483 0.34 -10.36 38.82
C LYS A 483 -0.40 -11.13 37.72
N ILE A 484 0.29 -12.05 37.06
CA ILE A 484 -0.19 -12.73 35.84
C ILE A 484 -0.34 -14.25 36.00
N LEU A 485 0.38 -14.85 36.95
CA LEU A 485 0.40 -16.29 37.19
C LEU A 485 0.02 -16.59 38.63
N PRO A 486 -0.67 -17.72 38.89
CA PRO A 486 -0.99 -18.10 40.25
C PRO A 486 0.29 -18.39 41.05
N PRO A 487 0.29 -18.20 42.38
CA PRO A 487 1.49 -18.35 43.20
C PRO A 487 2.18 -19.72 43.13
N ASN A 488 1.45 -20.77 42.74
CA ASN A 488 1.93 -22.15 42.59
C ASN A 488 2.37 -22.51 41.15
N HIS A 489 2.41 -21.53 40.23
CA HIS A 489 2.87 -21.76 38.88
C HIS A 489 4.36 -22.15 38.86
N PRO A 490 4.80 -23.13 38.02
CA PRO A 490 6.19 -23.59 38.01
C PRO A 490 7.25 -22.48 37.83
N ASP A 491 6.98 -21.48 36.99
CA ASP A 491 7.89 -20.34 36.84
C ASP A 491 7.99 -19.46 38.08
N VAL A 492 6.88 -19.27 38.80
CA VAL A 492 6.86 -18.52 40.06
C VAL A 492 7.67 -19.27 41.11
N GLU A 493 7.44 -20.58 41.27
CA GLU A 493 8.20 -21.42 42.19
C GLU A 493 9.69 -21.45 41.86
N ARG A 494 10.06 -21.49 40.57
CA ARG A 494 11.47 -21.40 40.16
C ARG A 494 12.13 -20.09 40.58
N ILE A 495 11.45 -18.95 40.41
CA ILE A 495 11.98 -17.64 40.85
C ILE A 495 12.11 -17.60 42.37
N LYS A 496 11.10 -18.09 43.09
CA LYS A 496 11.09 -18.22 44.56
C LYS A 496 12.26 -19.05 45.07
N ASP A 497 12.54 -20.20 44.45
CA ASP A 497 13.67 -21.06 44.81
C ASP A 497 15.02 -20.39 44.59
N ASN A 498 15.19 -19.66 43.48
CA ASN A 498 16.39 -18.88 43.23
C ASN A 498 16.58 -17.82 44.33
N ILE A 499 15.52 -17.11 44.72
CA ILE A 499 15.56 -16.12 45.81
C ILE A 499 16.00 -16.77 47.14
N ARG A 500 15.38 -17.89 47.53
CA ARG A 500 15.73 -18.62 48.76
C ARG A 500 17.20 -19.03 48.77
N ARG A 501 17.69 -19.56 47.65
CA ARG A 501 19.09 -19.98 47.50
C ARG A 501 20.06 -18.81 47.67
N MET A 502 19.81 -17.71 46.96
CA MET A 502 20.67 -16.53 47.02
C MET A 502 20.66 -15.88 48.41
N MET A 503 19.51 -15.84 49.10
CA MET A 503 19.43 -15.35 50.49
C MET A 503 20.30 -16.17 51.44
N LYS A 504 20.25 -17.50 51.32
CA LYS A 504 21.09 -18.39 52.13
C LYS A 504 22.58 -18.13 51.91
N ILE A 505 22.99 -17.93 50.66
CA ILE A 505 24.41 -17.68 50.32
C ILE A 505 24.84 -16.28 50.80
N ALA A 506 24.03 -15.25 50.56
CA ALA A 506 24.30 -13.90 51.03
C ALA A 506 24.38 -13.83 52.56
N ASN A 507 23.50 -14.54 53.27
CA ASN A 507 23.56 -14.65 54.73
C ASN A 507 24.83 -15.38 55.19
N VAL A 508 25.27 -16.44 54.51
CA VAL A 508 26.54 -17.13 54.84
C VAL A 508 27.75 -16.22 54.60
N GLN A 509 27.74 -15.38 53.56
CA GLN A 509 28.79 -14.38 53.32
C GLN A 509 28.78 -13.24 54.35
N ASN A 510 27.58 -12.85 54.82
CA ASN A 510 27.41 -11.86 55.90
C ASN A 510 27.65 -12.45 57.30
N LEU A 511 27.72 -13.78 57.44
CA LEU A 511 28.04 -14.51 58.67
C LEU A 511 29.56 -14.69 58.88
N THR A 512 30.36 -13.66 58.58
CA THR A 512 31.51 -13.41 59.48
C THR A 512 30.92 -12.97 60.83
N PRO A 513 31.33 -13.56 61.96
CA PRO A 513 30.39 -13.87 63.02
C PRO A 513 30.00 -12.64 63.85
N THR A 514 28.79 -12.11 63.63
CA THR A 514 27.95 -11.58 64.71
C THR A 514 26.47 -11.66 64.35
N SER A 515 25.72 -12.31 65.25
CA SER A 515 24.27 -12.40 65.39
C SER A 515 23.44 -13.13 64.33
N LYS A 516 22.81 -14.22 64.79
CA LYS A 516 21.60 -14.82 64.21
C LYS A 516 20.49 -13.76 64.17
N ASP A 517 19.83 -13.59 63.03
CA ASP A 517 18.66 -12.72 62.95
C ASP A 517 17.52 -13.37 62.16
N ASP A 518 16.32 -13.32 62.75
CA ASP A 518 15.04 -13.94 62.33
C ASP A 518 14.41 -13.27 61.08
N SER A 519 15.23 -12.58 60.26
CA SER A 519 14.80 -11.78 59.12
C SER A 519 14.32 -12.59 57.90
N GLU A 520 14.65 -13.89 57.88
CA GLU A 520 14.30 -14.80 56.78
C GLU A 520 12.77 -14.99 56.66
N TYR A 521 12.05 -15.01 57.79
CA TYR A 521 10.59 -15.24 57.81
C TYR A 521 9.75 -14.01 57.48
N VAL A 522 10.19 -12.81 57.88
CA VAL A 522 9.41 -11.57 57.69
C VAL A 522 9.38 -11.14 56.22
N LEU A 523 10.50 -11.34 55.51
CA LEU A 523 10.60 -10.97 54.10
C LEU A 523 9.84 -11.96 53.19
N LEU A 524 9.88 -13.27 53.51
CA LEU A 524 9.13 -14.31 52.79
C LEU A 524 7.61 -14.16 52.99
N ALA A 525 7.16 -13.82 54.20
CA ALA A 525 5.75 -13.55 54.50
C ALA A 525 5.21 -12.32 53.74
N SER A 526 6.01 -11.26 53.57
CA SER A 526 5.60 -10.07 52.81
C SER A 526 5.47 -10.29 51.29
N LEU A 527 6.02 -11.39 50.77
CA LEU A 527 5.95 -11.80 49.36
C LEU A 527 4.95 -12.96 49.12
N GLY A 528 4.14 -13.33 50.13
CA GLY A 528 3.14 -14.39 50.01
C GLY A 528 3.72 -15.81 49.91
N MET A 529 4.92 -16.02 50.47
CA MET A 529 5.60 -17.32 50.48
C MET A 529 5.50 -17.92 51.89
N ASN A 530 4.49 -18.76 52.11
CA ASN A 530 4.41 -19.64 53.29
C ASN A 530 5.13 -20.96 53.05
#